data_AF-A0A963IQU0-F1
#
_entry.id   AF-A0A963IQU0-F1
#
_cell.length_a   1.000
_cell.length_b   1.000
_cell.length_c   1.000
_cell.angle_alpha   90.00
_cell.angle_beta   90.00
_cell.angle_gamma   90.00
#
_symmetry.space_group_name_H-M   'P 1'
#
loop_
_entity.id
_entity.type
_entity.pdbx_description
1 polymer ?
#
loop_
_entity_poly.entity_id
_entity_poly.type
_entity_poly.pdbx_seq_one_letter_code
_entity_poly.pdbx_strand_id
1 'polypeptide(L)'
;MALSLAGCAAQNAFTEGQALLAAEQVDAGLAKLQQAIALDPDSTEYRVAYTQAQERYVHASNSAGQRALTEAHYDAADASFRRALALQPGNQLALTGLQLVDTARRNEALYGEAEAAWHRGDTEVAQANLRR
;
A
#
# COMPACT_ATOMS: atom_id res chain seq x y z
N MET A 1 -0.36 -43.35 3.47
CA MET A 1 0.04 -42.48 4.59
C MET A 1 1.18 -41.57 4.13
N ALA A 2 0.86 -40.47 3.44
CA ALA A 2 1.85 -39.46 2.99
C ALA A 2 1.58 -38.06 3.60
N LEU A 3 0.51 -37.91 4.41
CA LEU A 3 0.10 -36.64 5.02
C LEU A 3 1.06 -36.14 6.12
N SER A 4 1.94 -37.00 6.66
CA SER A 4 2.78 -36.63 7.80
C SER A 4 3.92 -35.66 7.44
N LEU A 5 4.53 -35.80 6.26
CA LEU A 5 5.67 -34.97 5.87
C LEU A 5 5.26 -33.57 5.37
N ALA A 6 4.13 -33.48 4.67
CA ALA A 6 3.59 -32.20 4.20
C ALA A 6 3.16 -31.31 5.39
N GLY A 7 2.53 -31.89 6.42
CA GLY A 7 2.14 -31.17 7.63
C GLY A 7 3.32 -30.58 8.41
N CYS A 8 4.43 -31.31 8.55
CA CYS A 8 5.63 -30.77 9.22
C CYS A 8 6.26 -29.62 8.43
N ALA A 9 6.33 -29.72 7.10
CA ALA A 9 6.85 -28.64 6.26
C ALA A 9 5.94 -27.39 6.31
N ALA A 10 4.62 -27.59 6.28
CA ALA A 10 3.65 -26.51 6.37
C ALA A 10 3.74 -25.78 7.72
N GLN A 11 3.80 -26.53 8.82
CA GLN A 11 3.96 -25.98 10.17
C GLN A 11 5.26 -25.17 10.32
N ASN A 12 6.37 -25.67 9.79
CA ASN A 12 7.64 -24.94 9.81
C ASN A 12 7.56 -23.62 9.04
N ALA A 13 6.98 -23.65 7.82
CA ALA A 13 6.78 -22.43 7.02
C ALA A 13 5.85 -21.44 7.74
N PHE A 14 4.82 -21.93 8.43
CA PHE A 14 3.90 -21.12 9.21
C PHE A 14 4.60 -20.41 10.38
N THR A 15 5.38 -21.15 11.18
CA THR A 15 6.14 -20.59 12.30
C THR A 15 7.21 -19.59 11.84
N GLU A 16 7.92 -19.91 10.75
CA GLU A 16 8.89 -18.97 10.14
C GLU A 16 8.20 -17.70 9.64
N GLY A 17 7.05 -17.83 8.97
CA GLY A 17 6.27 -16.68 8.51
C GLY A 17 5.85 -15.77 9.65
N GLN A 18 5.36 -16.33 10.75
CA GLN A 18 5.01 -15.54 11.94
C GLN A 18 6.22 -14.82 12.55
N ALA A 19 7.38 -15.49 12.62
CA ALA A 19 8.60 -14.88 13.13
C ALA A 19 9.09 -13.72 12.25
N LEU A 20 9.04 -13.88 10.92
CA LEU A 20 9.38 -12.82 9.97
C LEU A 20 8.43 -11.62 10.09
N LEU A 21 7.13 -11.87 10.26
CA LEU A 21 6.15 -10.80 10.50
C LEU A 21 6.42 -10.06 11.82
N ALA A 22 6.77 -10.78 12.88
CA ALA A 22 7.14 -10.17 14.17
C ALA A 22 8.43 -9.34 14.08
N ALA A 23 9.31 -9.66 13.12
CA ALA A 23 10.52 -8.89 12.81
C ALA A 23 10.28 -7.76 11.78
N GLU A 24 9.02 -7.43 11.46
CA GLU A 24 8.61 -6.46 10.44
C GLU A 24 9.14 -6.76 9.02
N GLN A 25 9.55 -8.01 8.75
CA GLN A 25 9.94 -8.50 7.43
C GLN A 25 8.69 -8.96 6.65
N VAL A 26 7.80 -8.01 6.38
CA VAL A 26 6.42 -8.25 5.94
C VAL A 26 6.33 -9.12 4.69
N ASP A 27 7.06 -8.79 3.63
CA ASP A 27 6.99 -9.52 2.36
C ASP A 27 7.45 -10.98 2.51
N ALA A 28 8.57 -11.18 3.21
CA ALA A 28 9.09 -12.51 3.47
C ALA A 28 8.12 -13.32 4.36
N GLY A 29 7.55 -12.69 5.37
CA GLY A 29 6.57 -13.33 6.26
C GLY A 29 5.31 -13.76 5.54
N LEU A 30 4.71 -12.88 4.72
CA LEU A 30 3.54 -13.22 3.91
C LEU A 30 3.84 -14.32 2.90
N ALA A 31 5.01 -14.29 2.24
CA ALA A 31 5.42 -15.35 1.33
C ALA A 31 5.54 -16.72 2.02
N LYS A 32 6.06 -16.75 3.26
CA LYS A 32 6.14 -17.98 4.06
C LYS A 32 4.77 -18.49 4.51
N LEU A 33 3.84 -17.60 4.87
CA LEU A 33 2.46 -17.99 5.15
C LEU A 33 1.76 -18.55 3.90
N GLN A 34 1.98 -17.97 2.72
CA GLN A 34 1.51 -18.54 1.45
C GLN A 34 2.12 -19.91 1.17
N GLN A 35 3.41 -20.09 1.46
CA GLN A 35 4.07 -21.39 1.35
C GLN A 35 3.40 -22.43 2.27
N ALA A 36 3.06 -22.06 3.51
CA ALA A 36 2.34 -22.95 4.43
C ALA A 36 0.97 -23.35 3.87
N ILE A 37 0.21 -22.40 3.30
CA ILE A 37 -1.07 -22.68 2.63
C ILE A 37 -0.89 -23.58 1.41
N ALA A 38 0.18 -23.39 0.63
CA ALA A 38 0.44 -24.24 -0.54
C ALA A 38 0.80 -25.69 -0.15
N LEU A 39 1.47 -25.87 1.00
CA LEU A 39 1.86 -27.18 1.53
C LEU A 39 0.70 -27.91 2.24
N ASP A 40 -0.22 -27.16 2.86
CA ASP A 40 -1.45 -27.68 3.47
C ASP A 40 -2.64 -26.76 3.18
N PRO A 41 -3.30 -26.92 2.01
CA PRO A 41 -4.40 -26.06 1.57
C PRO A 41 -5.66 -26.18 2.42
N ASP A 42 -5.84 -27.28 3.14
CA ASP A 42 -7.04 -27.55 3.95
C ASP A 42 -6.98 -26.83 5.31
N SER A 43 -5.78 -26.48 5.78
CA SER A 43 -5.57 -25.73 7.02
C SER A 43 -6.23 -24.34 7.00
N THR A 44 -7.36 -24.22 7.70
CA THR A 44 -8.04 -22.95 7.91
C THR A 44 -7.19 -21.98 8.74
N GLU A 45 -6.37 -22.48 9.65
CA GLU A 45 -5.47 -21.67 10.48
C GLU A 45 -4.51 -20.85 9.62
N TYR A 46 -3.84 -21.48 8.64
CA TYR A 46 -2.86 -20.81 7.80
C TYR A 46 -3.51 -19.76 6.90
N ARG A 47 -4.69 -20.07 6.33
CA ARG A 47 -5.46 -19.11 5.51
C ARG A 47 -5.91 -17.91 6.33
N VAL A 48 -6.43 -18.13 7.55
CA VAL A 48 -6.86 -17.04 8.45
C VAL A 48 -5.67 -16.17 8.84
N ALA A 49 -4.55 -16.78 9.21
CA ALA A 49 -3.36 -16.03 9.60
C ALA A 49 -2.79 -15.18 8.46
N TYR A 50 -2.74 -15.72 7.23
CA TYR A 50 -2.34 -14.95 6.05
C TYR A 50 -3.27 -13.76 5.81
N THR A 51 -4.59 -13.99 5.79
CA THR A 51 -5.57 -12.93 5.54
C THR A 51 -5.48 -11.83 6.59
N GLN A 52 -5.43 -12.18 7.88
CA GLN A 52 -5.31 -11.20 8.96
C GLN A 52 -4.01 -10.39 8.88
N ALA A 53 -2.89 -11.04 8.55
CA ALA A 53 -1.62 -10.35 8.35
C ALA A 53 -1.70 -9.40 7.16
N GLN A 54 -2.17 -9.87 6.01
CA GLN A 54 -2.31 -9.07 4.80
C GLN A 54 -3.20 -7.85 5.04
N GLU A 55 -4.37 -8.03 5.64
CA GLU A 55 -5.31 -6.94 5.97
C GLU A 55 -4.69 -5.90 6.89
N ARG A 56 -3.96 -6.32 7.93
CA ARG A 56 -3.25 -5.41 8.84
C ARG A 56 -2.29 -4.49 8.09
N TYR A 57 -1.46 -5.05 7.19
CA TYR A 57 -0.47 -4.26 6.46
C TYR A 57 -1.07 -3.42 5.34
N VAL A 58 -2.14 -3.89 4.69
CA VAL A 58 -2.93 -3.08 3.76
C VAL A 58 -3.52 -1.86 4.47
N HIS A 59 -4.15 -2.08 5.63
CA HIS A 59 -4.72 -0.99 6.44
C HIS A 59 -3.64 0.00 6.90
N ALA A 60 -2.49 -0.49 7.38
CA ALA A 60 -1.37 0.36 7.79
C ALA A 60 -0.83 1.21 6.63
N SER A 61 -0.67 0.61 5.44
CA SER A 61 -0.19 1.29 4.23
C SER A 61 -1.17 2.36 3.77
N ASN A 62 -2.46 2.03 3.73
CA ASN A 62 -3.52 2.98 3.42
C ASN A 62 -3.58 4.16 4.40
N SER A 63 -3.47 3.88 5.70
CA SER A 63 -3.45 4.91 6.74
C SER A 63 -2.23 5.83 6.62
N ALA A 64 -1.07 5.27 6.28
CA ALA A 64 0.14 6.04 6.02
C ALA A 64 -0.01 6.93 4.78
N GLY A 65 -0.58 6.39 3.69
CA GLY A 65 -0.85 7.14 2.47
C GLY A 65 -1.78 8.33 2.71
N GLN A 66 -2.86 8.12 3.47
CA GLN A 66 -3.80 9.18 3.81
C GLN A 66 -3.15 10.29 4.64
N ARG A 67 -2.34 9.94 5.65
CA ARG A 67 -1.62 10.94 6.46
C ARG A 67 -0.64 11.75 5.60
N ALA A 68 0.17 11.07 4.80
CA ALA A 68 1.13 11.72 3.92
C ALA A 68 0.44 12.65 2.90
N LEU A 69 -0.73 12.26 2.38
CA LEU A 69 -1.53 13.11 1.50
C LEU A 69 -2.01 14.38 2.22
N THR A 70 -2.51 14.26 3.46
CA THR A 70 -2.94 15.42 4.28
C THR A 70 -1.78 16.37 4.59
N GLU A 71 -0.57 15.83 4.73
CA GLU A 71 0.66 16.60 4.97
C GLU A 71 1.31 17.14 3.67
N ALA A 72 0.68 16.96 2.51
CA ALA A 72 1.22 17.26 1.19
C ALA A 72 2.55 16.55 0.85
N HIS A 73 2.90 15.48 1.58
CA HIS A 73 4.03 14.60 1.28
C HIS A 73 3.68 13.61 0.16
N TYR A 74 3.50 14.11 -1.05
CA TYR A 74 2.88 13.36 -2.14
C TYR A 74 3.69 12.12 -2.59
N ASP A 75 5.01 12.13 -2.49
CA ASP A 75 5.83 10.94 -2.80
C ASP A 75 5.65 9.83 -1.77
N ALA A 76 5.60 10.19 -0.49
CA ALA A 76 5.33 9.24 0.59
C ALA A 76 3.89 8.69 0.49
N ALA A 77 2.93 9.52 0.08
CA ALA A 77 1.55 9.10 -0.14
C ALA A 77 1.43 8.09 -1.29
N ASP A 78 2.03 8.38 -2.46
CA ASP A 78 2.06 7.47 -3.61
C ASP A 78 2.70 6.13 -3.24
N ALA A 79 3.88 6.14 -2.61
CA ALA A 79 4.56 4.93 -2.19
C ALA A 79 3.71 4.06 -1.25
N SER A 80 3.01 4.69 -0.29
CA SER A 80 2.17 4.00 0.68
C SER A 80 0.93 3.37 0.04
N PHE A 81 0.25 4.08 -0.87
CA PHE A 81 -0.90 3.50 -1.57
C PHE A 81 -0.48 2.40 -2.56
N ARG A 82 0.65 2.55 -3.25
CA ARG A 82 1.22 1.47 -4.08
C ARG A 82 1.57 0.24 -3.24
N ARG A 83 2.06 0.43 -2.02
CA ARG A 83 2.32 -0.67 -1.09
C ARG A 83 1.03 -1.42 -0.73
N ALA A 84 -0.06 -0.71 -0.45
CA ALA A 84 -1.36 -1.33 -0.23
C ALA A 84 -1.84 -2.14 -1.45
N LEU A 85 -1.64 -1.63 -2.68
CA LEU A 85 -1.99 -2.33 -3.92
C LEU A 85 -1.12 -3.57 -4.20
N ALA A 86 0.16 -3.52 -3.84
CA ALA A 86 1.04 -4.67 -3.96
C ALA A 86 0.60 -5.82 -3.05
N LEU A 87 0.08 -5.49 -1.86
CA LEU A 87 -0.43 -6.47 -0.90
C LEU A 87 -1.84 -6.95 -1.24
N GLN A 88 -2.72 -6.06 -1.72
CA GLN A 88 -4.07 -6.39 -2.15
C GLN A 88 -4.36 -5.72 -3.49
N PRO A 89 -4.15 -6.44 -4.61
CA PRO A 89 -4.53 -5.97 -5.93
C PRO A 89 -6.02 -5.60 -5.96
N GLY A 90 -6.34 -4.41 -6.45
CA GLY A 90 -7.73 -3.93 -6.51
C GLY A 90 -8.26 -3.27 -5.23
N ASN A 91 -7.41 -2.99 -4.23
CA ASN A 91 -7.82 -2.19 -3.06
C ASN A 91 -8.33 -0.81 -3.50
N GLN A 92 -9.64 -0.58 -3.37
CA GLN A 92 -10.31 0.63 -3.87
C GLN A 92 -9.83 1.91 -3.17
N LEU A 93 -9.54 1.81 -1.87
CA LEU A 93 -9.07 2.96 -1.10
C LEU A 93 -7.67 3.41 -1.56
N ALA A 94 -6.78 2.46 -1.85
CA ALA A 94 -5.46 2.75 -2.41
C ALA A 94 -5.54 3.33 -3.82
N LEU A 95 -6.39 2.79 -4.70
CA LEU A 95 -6.62 3.33 -6.04
C LEU A 95 -7.15 4.77 -6.00
N THR A 96 -8.13 5.03 -5.14
CA THR A 96 -8.68 6.37 -4.93
C THR A 96 -7.61 7.31 -4.36
N GLY A 97 -6.82 6.84 -3.39
CA GLY A 97 -5.70 7.58 -2.83
C GLY A 97 -4.68 8.03 -3.87
N LEU A 98 -4.32 7.16 -4.82
CA LEU A 98 -3.41 7.52 -5.93
C LEU A 98 -4.01 8.59 -6.86
N GLN A 99 -5.31 8.52 -7.15
CA GLN A 99 -5.99 9.56 -7.93
C GLN A 99 -6.00 10.92 -7.22
N LEU A 100 -6.18 10.90 -5.89
CA LEU A 100 -6.10 12.10 -5.07
C LEU A 100 -4.68 12.68 -5.04
N VAL A 101 -3.65 11.84 -4.93
CA VAL A 101 -2.24 12.28 -5.00
C VAL A 101 -1.93 12.95 -6.34
N ASP A 102 -2.33 12.33 -7.46
CA ASP A 102 -2.12 12.88 -8.80
C ASP A 102 -2.84 14.24 -8.99
N THR A 103 -4.07 14.34 -8.47
CA THR A 103 -4.83 15.60 -8.51
C THR A 103 -4.18 16.68 -7.65
N ALA A 104 -3.76 16.35 -6.43
CA ALA A 104 -3.12 17.30 -5.52
C ALA A 104 -1.81 17.86 -6.09
N ARG A 105 -0.95 17.02 -6.68
CA ARG A 105 0.29 17.44 -7.35
C ARG A 105 0.03 18.40 -8.50
N ARG A 106 -0.96 18.10 -9.35
CA ARG A 106 -1.33 18.98 -10.47
C ARG A 106 -1.82 20.33 -10.00
N ASN A 107 -2.68 20.35 -8.97
CA ASN A 107 -3.19 21.58 -8.40
C ASN A 107 -2.04 22.43 -7.81
N GLU A 108 -1.13 21.83 -7.05
CA GLU A 108 0.03 22.53 -6.50
C GLU A 108 0.90 23.16 -7.60
N ALA A 109 1.15 22.43 -8.69
CA ALA A 109 1.88 22.97 -9.84
C ALA A 109 1.14 24.17 -10.49
N LEU A 110 -0.17 24.05 -10.73
CA LEU A 110 -0.98 25.13 -11.30
C LEU A 110 -1.00 26.37 -10.41
N TYR A 111 -1.11 26.20 -9.09
CA TYR A 111 -1.02 27.31 -8.13
C TYR A 111 0.34 27.98 -8.16
N GLY A 112 1.44 27.20 -8.15
CA GLY A 112 2.79 27.75 -8.23
C GLY A 112 3.05 28.52 -9.53
N GLU A 113 2.56 28.00 -10.67
CA GLU A 113 2.64 28.71 -11.95
C GLU A 113 1.80 29.99 -11.96
N ALA A 114 0.59 29.96 -11.39
CA ALA A 114 -0.27 31.12 -11.27
C ALA A 114 0.35 32.22 -10.40
N GLU A 115 0.96 31.84 -9.28
CA GLU A 115 1.70 32.74 -8.39
C GLU A 115 2.91 33.37 -9.10
N ALA A 116 3.70 32.56 -9.81
CA ALA A 116 4.82 33.06 -10.60
C ALA A 116 4.39 34.03 -11.72
N ALA A 117 3.28 33.75 -12.41
CA ALA A 117 2.71 34.63 -13.43
C ALA A 117 2.21 35.95 -12.81
N TRP A 118 1.54 35.87 -11.67
CA TRP A 118 1.09 37.04 -10.93
C TRP A 118 2.26 37.95 -10.54
N HIS A 119 3.36 37.38 -10.03
CA HIS A 119 4.55 38.16 -9.68
C HIS A 119 5.25 38.82 -10.87
N ARG A 120 5.08 38.29 -12.09
CA ARG A 120 5.58 38.92 -13.33
C ARG A 120 4.63 39.97 -13.91
N GLY A 121 3.43 40.13 -13.35
CA GLY A 121 2.39 41.01 -13.86
C GLY A 121 1.52 40.40 -14.96
N ASP A 122 1.73 39.12 -15.28
CA ASP A 122 0.98 38.36 -16.30
C ASP A 122 -0.38 37.89 -15.75
N THR A 123 -1.25 38.84 -15.42
CA THR A 123 -2.53 38.59 -14.73
C THR A 123 -3.49 37.67 -15.49
N GLU A 124 -3.46 37.69 -16.84
CA GLU A 124 -4.26 36.78 -17.66
C GLU A 124 -3.81 35.32 -17.52
N VAL A 125 -2.50 35.07 -17.52
CA VAL A 125 -1.93 33.72 -17.36
C VAL A 125 -2.20 33.21 -15.94
N ALA A 126 -2.07 34.06 -14.93
CA ALA A 126 -2.39 33.72 -13.55
C ALA A 126 -3.86 33.28 -13.40
N GLN A 127 -4.81 34.03 -13.98
CA GLN A 127 -6.24 33.66 -13.94
C GLN A 127 -6.55 32.39 -14.73
N ALA A 128 -5.88 32.17 -15.87
CA ALA A 128 -6.09 30.98 -16.69
C ALA A 128 -5.68 29.70 -15.96
N ASN A 129 -4.56 29.72 -15.24
CA ASN A 129 -4.06 28.55 -14.50
C ASN A 129 -4.94 28.16 -13.30
N LEU A 130 -5.64 29.12 -12.67
CA LEU A 130 -6.56 28.85 -11.55
C LEU A 130 -7.93 28.30 -11.98
N ARG A 131 -8.25 28.32 -13.28
CA ARG A 131 -9.54 27.88 -13.84
C ARG A 131 -9.50 26.51 -14.51
N ARG A 132 -8.33 25.87 -14.55
CA ARG A 132 -8.11 24.54 -15.13
C ARG A 132 -8.26 23.45 -14.08
#